data_AF-A0A4X1V8I8-F1
#
_entry.id   AF-A0A4X1V8I8-F1
#
_cell.length_a   1.000
_cell.length_b   1.000
_cell.length_c   1.000
_cell.angle_alpha   90.00
_cell.angle_beta   90.00
_cell.angle_gamma   90.00
#
_symmetry.space_group_name_H-M   'P 1'
#
loop_
_entity.id
_entity.type
_entity.pdbx_description
1 polymer ?
#
loop_
_entity_poly.entity_id
_entity_poly.type
_entity_poly.pdbx_seq_one_letter_code
_entity_poly.pdbx_strand_id
1 'polypeptide(L)'
;MSFFGFGQSVEVDILLNDADSRKRAEHKTEDGKKDKYFLFYDGETVSGKVSLALKNPNKRLEHQGIKVEFIGQIELYYDRGNHHEFVSLVKDLARPGEITQSQAFDFEFTHVEKPYESYTGQNVKLRYFLRATISRRLNDVVKEMDIVVHTLSTYPELNSSIKMEVGIEDCLHIEFEYNKSKYHLKDVIVGKIYFLLVRIKIKHMEIDIIKRETTGTGPNVYHENDTIAKYEIMDGAPVRGESIPIRLFLAGYELTPTMRDINKKFSVRYYLNLVLIDEEERRYFKQQHPRD
;
A
#
# COMPACT_ATOMS: atom_id res chain seq x y z
N MET A 1 30.32 -8.31 -20.98
CA MET A 1 31.74 -8.63 -20.71
C MET A 1 32.14 -7.90 -19.43
N SER A 2 32.03 -8.55 -18.27
CA SER A 2 32.48 -8.01 -16.98
C SER A 2 33.78 -8.71 -16.61
N PHE A 3 34.87 -7.96 -16.61
CA PHE A 3 36.23 -8.43 -16.34
C PHE A 3 36.60 -8.03 -14.89
N PHE A 4 37.15 -8.97 -14.12
CA PHE A 4 37.73 -8.87 -12.77
C PHE A 4 36.80 -8.78 -11.54
N GLY A 5 36.23 -9.93 -11.15
CA GLY A 5 36.73 -10.76 -10.03
C GLY A 5 36.96 -10.21 -8.61
N PHE A 6 36.60 -8.98 -8.25
CA PHE A 6 36.60 -8.54 -6.84
C PHE A 6 35.20 -8.65 -6.22
N GLY A 7 34.86 -9.83 -5.70
CA GLY A 7 33.65 -9.99 -4.88
C GLY A 7 33.69 -9.08 -3.64
N GLN A 8 32.52 -8.61 -3.18
CA GLN A 8 32.42 -7.83 -1.93
C GLN A 8 33.18 -8.53 -0.80
N SER A 9 34.15 -7.83 -0.19
CA SER A 9 35.06 -8.36 0.84
C SER A 9 34.41 -8.55 2.21
N VAL A 10 33.20 -8.00 2.38
CA VAL A 10 32.42 -8.02 3.61
C VAL A 10 30.96 -8.30 3.24
N GLU A 11 30.30 -9.11 4.06
CA GLU A 11 28.87 -9.34 4.05
C GLU A 11 28.24 -8.53 5.20
N VAL A 12 27.14 -7.84 4.91
CA VAL A 12 26.47 -6.94 5.84
C VAL A 12 25.04 -7.42 6.03
N ASP A 13 24.66 -7.63 7.28
CA ASP A 13 23.31 -8.00 7.68
C ASP A 13 22.77 -7.05 8.74
N ILE A 14 21.47 -6.76 8.66
CA ILE A 14 20.73 -5.97 9.63
C ILE A 14 19.83 -6.93 10.40
N LEU A 15 20.02 -6.99 11.71
CA LEU A 15 19.31 -7.92 12.60
C LEU A 15 18.54 -7.12 13.64
N LEU A 16 17.21 -7.25 13.66
CA LEU A 16 16.38 -6.62 14.70
C LEU A 16 16.48 -7.39 16.02
N ASN A 17 16.40 -6.69 17.15
CA ASN A 17 16.47 -7.33 18.47
C ASN A 17 15.33 -8.34 18.69
N ASP A 18 14.13 -8.03 18.19
CA ASP A 18 12.92 -8.85 18.38
C ASP A 18 12.59 -9.70 17.14
N ALA A 19 13.58 -10.08 16.32
CA ALA A 19 13.34 -10.73 15.03
C ALA A 19 12.48 -12.01 15.11
N ASP A 20 12.60 -12.78 16.19
CA ASP A 20 11.87 -14.05 16.36
C ASP A 20 10.45 -13.87 16.92
N SER A 21 10.18 -12.77 17.63
CA SER A 21 8.90 -12.51 18.31
C SER A 21 8.05 -11.44 17.61
N ARG A 22 8.67 -10.55 16.84
CA ARG A 22 7.98 -9.45 16.15
C ARG A 22 7.05 -9.98 15.06
N LYS A 23 5.85 -9.39 15.01
CA LYS A 23 4.85 -9.70 13.99
C LYS A 23 5.41 -9.45 12.60
N ARG A 24 4.95 -10.26 11.64
CA ARG A 24 5.22 -10.08 10.23
C ARG A 24 3.93 -9.83 9.46
N ALA A 25 3.98 -8.93 8.50
CA ALA A 25 2.88 -8.65 7.57
C ALA A 25 3.26 -9.13 6.17
N GLU A 26 2.28 -9.66 5.46
CA GLU A 26 2.40 -9.98 4.04
C GLU A 26 2.20 -8.69 3.24
N HIS A 27 3.11 -8.41 2.31
CA HIS A 27 3.07 -7.19 1.49
C HIS A 27 3.39 -7.53 0.05
N LYS A 28 2.66 -6.90 -0.87
CA LYS A 28 2.85 -7.10 -2.30
C LYS A 28 4.01 -6.24 -2.81
N THR A 29 4.96 -6.87 -3.47
CA THR A 29 6.13 -6.23 -4.09
C THR A 29 5.82 -5.77 -5.51
N GLU A 30 6.71 -4.96 -6.08
CA GLU A 30 6.56 -4.41 -7.44
C GLU A 30 6.47 -5.48 -8.54
N ASP A 31 7.11 -6.64 -8.33
CA ASP A 31 7.04 -7.79 -9.24
C ASP A 31 5.75 -8.62 -9.06
N GLY A 32 4.82 -8.15 -8.22
CA GLY A 32 3.52 -8.76 -7.97
C GLY A 32 3.55 -9.93 -6.99
N LYS A 33 4.72 -10.30 -6.46
CA LYS A 33 4.85 -11.35 -5.44
C LYS A 33 4.42 -10.82 -4.07
N LYS A 34 4.21 -11.75 -3.15
CA LYS A 34 3.87 -11.45 -1.76
C LYS A 34 4.93 -12.02 -0.85
N ASP A 35 5.61 -11.14 -0.14
CA ASP A 35 6.66 -11.48 0.81
C ASP A 35 6.26 -11.05 2.22
N LYS A 36 6.94 -11.61 3.22
CA LYS A 36 6.70 -11.30 4.63
C LYS A 36 7.78 -10.39 5.19
N TYR A 37 7.36 -9.25 5.72
CA TYR A 37 8.24 -8.23 6.30
C TYR A 37 7.92 -8.03 7.78
N PHE A 38 8.88 -7.49 8.54
CA PHE A 38 8.62 -7.07 9.91
C PHE A 38 7.60 -5.94 9.94
N LEU A 39 6.57 -6.09 10.78
CA LEU A 39 5.51 -5.12 10.95
C LEU A 39 5.83 -4.14 12.07
N PHE A 40 5.62 -2.86 11.80
CA PHE A 40 5.71 -1.78 12.78
C PHE A 40 4.48 -0.87 12.71
N TYR A 41 4.25 -0.15 13.79
CA TYR A 41 3.30 0.95 13.90
C TYR A 41 4.03 2.26 14.21
N ASP A 42 3.29 3.36 14.09
CA ASP A 42 3.81 4.70 14.40
C ASP A 42 4.30 4.80 15.85
N GLY A 43 5.37 5.58 16.07
CA GLY A 43 6.00 5.78 17.37
C GLY A 43 6.87 4.63 17.89
N GLU A 44 6.73 3.40 17.37
CA GLU A 44 7.53 2.26 17.83
C GLU A 44 9.04 2.46 17.62
N THR A 45 9.83 2.02 18.61
CA THR A 45 11.30 1.95 18.54
C THR A 45 11.75 0.94 17.48
N VAL A 46 12.78 1.30 16.72
CA VAL A 46 13.46 0.42 15.76
C VAL A 46 14.89 0.20 16.24
N SER A 47 15.15 -1.00 16.77
CA SER A 47 16.44 -1.36 17.37
C SER A 47 16.95 -2.70 16.87
N GLY A 48 18.28 -2.84 16.85
CA GLY A 48 18.94 -4.00 16.30
C GLY A 48 20.45 -3.87 16.30
N LYS A 49 21.10 -4.67 15.47
CA LYS A 49 22.53 -4.60 15.20
C LYS A 49 22.84 -4.75 13.72
N VAL A 50 23.89 -4.06 13.28
CA VAL A 50 24.49 -4.24 11.95
C VAL A 50 25.67 -5.18 12.10
N SER A 51 25.58 -6.36 11.51
CA SER A 51 26.61 -7.41 11.55
C SER A 51 27.48 -7.35 10.30
N LEU A 52 28.80 -7.30 10.48
CA LEU A 52 29.79 -7.32 9.42
C LEU A 52 30.57 -8.64 9.47
N ALA A 53 30.41 -9.47 8.44
CA ALA A 53 31.17 -10.70 8.27
C ALA A 53 32.26 -10.52 7.21
N LEU A 54 33.53 -10.55 7.60
CA LEU A 54 34.66 -10.52 6.67
C LEU A 54 34.77 -11.87 5.95
N LYS A 55 34.72 -11.87 4.61
CA LYS A 55 34.87 -13.12 3.83
C LYS A 55 36.27 -13.72 3.92
N ASN A 56 37.27 -12.87 4.16
CA ASN A 56 38.66 -13.27 4.35
C ASN A 56 39.14 -12.75 5.71
N PRO A 57 39.22 -13.59 6.76
CA PRO A 57 39.61 -13.16 8.11
C PRO A 57 40.98 -12.48 8.19
N ASN A 58 41.89 -12.77 7.25
CA ASN A 58 43.24 -12.20 7.22
C ASN A 58 43.33 -10.89 6.44
N LYS A 59 42.22 -10.38 5.87
CA LYS A 59 42.21 -9.11 5.12
C LYS A 59 41.48 -8.04 5.92
N ARG A 60 42.19 -6.94 6.15
CA ARG A 60 41.60 -5.71 6.71
C ARG A 60 40.66 -5.03 5.72
N LEU A 61 39.60 -4.42 6.23
CA LEU A 61 38.66 -3.59 5.49
C LEU A 61 38.83 -2.13 5.93
N GLU A 62 39.46 -1.32 5.08
CA GLU A 62 39.53 0.14 5.25
C GLU A 62 38.18 0.79 4.86
N HIS A 63 37.67 1.68 5.72
CA HIS A 63 36.41 2.39 5.53
C HIS A 63 36.48 3.85 6.01
N GLN A 64 35.61 4.71 5.47
CA GLN A 64 35.48 6.14 5.80
C GLN A 64 34.32 6.41 6.77
N GLY A 65 33.71 5.36 7.30
CA GLY A 65 32.62 5.44 8.28
C GLY A 65 31.67 4.27 8.10
N ILE A 66 30.95 3.94 9.16
CA ILE A 66 29.85 2.97 9.13
C ILE A 66 28.65 3.67 9.73
N LYS A 67 27.52 3.66 9.04
CA LYS A 67 26.26 4.22 9.53
C LYS A 67 25.10 3.29 9.27
N VAL A 68 24.03 3.49 10.03
CA VAL A 68 22.72 2.93 9.75
C VAL A 68 21.70 4.06 9.68
N GLU A 69 20.77 3.93 8.75
CA GLU A 69 19.73 4.92 8.50
C GLU A 69 18.36 4.25 8.59
N PHE A 70 17.39 4.93 9.19
CA PHE A 70 15.97 4.59 9.06
C PHE A 70 15.34 5.61 8.10
N ILE A 71 14.77 5.12 7.00
CA ILE A 71 14.25 5.98 5.94
C ILE A 71 12.81 5.56 5.63
N GLY A 72 11.93 6.54 5.56
CA GLY A 72 10.61 6.43 4.96
C GLY A 72 10.54 7.37 3.77
N GLN A 73 10.24 6.84 2.59
CA GLN A 73 10.24 7.61 1.35
C GLN A 73 9.09 7.26 0.42
N ILE A 74 8.76 8.21 -0.45
CA ILE A 74 7.84 8.03 -1.57
C ILE A 74 8.66 8.03 -2.86
N GLU A 75 8.49 6.98 -3.65
CA GLU A 75 9.07 6.78 -4.98
C GLU A 75 7.97 6.96 -6.02
N LEU A 76 8.12 7.93 -6.91
CA LEU A 76 7.17 8.19 -8.00
C LEU A 76 7.73 7.62 -9.29
N TYR A 77 7.02 6.72 -9.97
CA TYR A 77 7.60 5.99 -11.10
C TYR A 77 7.77 6.83 -12.37
N TYR A 78 7.09 7.96 -12.48
CA TYR A 78 7.33 8.92 -13.54
C TYR A 78 8.59 9.77 -13.29
N ASP A 79 9.13 9.77 -12.06
CA ASP A 79 10.33 10.51 -11.65
C ASP A 79 11.22 9.60 -10.77
N ARG A 80 11.56 8.40 -11.27
CA ARG A 80 12.28 7.36 -10.50
C ARG A 80 13.64 7.80 -9.95
N GLY A 81 14.24 8.86 -10.49
CA GLY A 81 15.51 9.39 -10.00
C GLY A 81 15.37 10.25 -8.73
N ASN A 82 14.15 10.60 -8.34
CA ASN A 82 13.87 11.57 -7.29
C ASN A 82 13.05 10.93 -6.17
N HIS A 83 13.74 10.48 -5.13
CA HIS A 83 13.09 9.92 -3.94
C HIS A 83 12.67 11.05 -3.00
N HIS A 84 11.45 10.98 -2.48
CA HIS A 84 10.95 11.93 -1.50
C HIS A 84 10.96 11.32 -0.10
N GLU A 85 12.09 11.46 0.59
CA GLU A 85 12.20 11.11 2.00
C GLU A 85 11.31 12.04 2.83
N PHE A 86 10.47 11.46 3.68
CA PHE A 86 9.63 12.18 4.64
C PHE A 86 10.01 11.89 6.10
N VAL A 87 10.80 10.83 6.34
CA VAL A 87 11.51 10.56 7.59
C VAL A 87 12.88 10.00 7.26
N SER A 88 13.92 10.54 7.89
CA SER A 88 15.32 10.17 7.66
C SER A 88 16.09 10.34 8.98
N LEU A 89 16.42 9.21 9.61
CA LEU A 89 17.18 9.17 10.87
C LEU A 89 18.52 8.49 10.61
N VAL A 90 19.61 9.07 11.10
CA VAL A 90 20.96 8.55 10.87
C VAL A 90 21.64 8.28 12.20
N LYS A 91 22.30 7.12 12.32
CA LYS A 91 23.17 6.79 13.44
C LYS A 91 24.53 6.31 12.92
N ASP A 92 25.57 7.09 13.22
CA ASP A 92 26.94 6.69 12.97
C ASP A 92 27.36 5.59 13.94
N LEU A 93 27.82 4.46 13.40
CA LEU A 93 28.21 3.26 14.13
C LEU A 93 29.72 3.17 14.33
N ALA A 94 30.50 3.69 13.37
CA ALA A 94 31.95 3.76 13.47
C ALA A 94 32.52 4.95 12.70
N ARG A 95 33.55 5.59 13.27
CA ARG A 95 34.38 6.60 12.60
C ARG A 95 35.24 5.97 11.49
N PRO A 96 35.85 6.76 10.57
CA PRO A 96 36.82 6.25 9.61
C PRO A 96 37.89 5.38 10.28
N GLY A 97 38.20 4.23 9.69
CA GLY A 97 39.09 3.26 10.32
C GLY A 97 39.27 1.97 9.52
N GLU A 98 39.74 0.93 10.22
CA GLU A 98 39.97 -0.41 9.69
C GLU A 98 39.19 -1.45 10.50
N ILE A 99 38.52 -2.38 9.81
CA ILE A 99 37.91 -3.57 10.40
C ILE A 99 38.82 -4.77 10.11
N THR A 100 39.39 -5.36 11.17
CA THR A 100 40.30 -6.52 11.08
C THR A 100 39.62 -7.85 11.43
N GLN A 101 38.47 -7.79 12.10
CA GLN A 101 37.68 -8.96 12.50
C GLN A 101 36.18 -8.70 12.28
N SER A 102 35.44 -9.76 12.01
CA SER A 102 33.97 -9.72 11.97
C SER A 102 33.43 -9.21 13.32
N GLN A 103 32.48 -8.29 13.27
CA GLN A 103 31.90 -7.67 14.46
C GLN A 103 30.50 -7.13 14.17
N ALA A 104 29.78 -6.74 15.22
CA ALA A 104 28.46 -6.15 15.11
C ALA A 104 28.38 -4.83 15.88
N PHE A 105 27.52 -3.92 15.40
CA PHE A 105 27.29 -2.61 16.00
C PHE A 105 25.82 -2.45 16.35
N ASP A 106 25.53 -2.18 17.62
CA ASP A 106 24.15 -1.96 18.08
C ASP A 106 23.62 -0.60 17.64
N PHE A 107 22.34 -0.56 17.29
CA PHE A 107 21.62 0.66 16.97
C PHE A 107 20.24 0.66 17.62
N GLU A 108 19.74 1.87 17.83
CA GLU A 108 18.41 2.10 18.37
C GLU A 108 17.94 3.47 17.91
N PHE A 109 16.76 3.50 17.31
CA PHE A 109 15.99 4.70 17.00
C PHE A 109 14.71 4.66 17.83
N THR A 110 14.58 5.56 18.81
CA THR A 110 13.39 5.67 19.67
C THR A 110 12.37 6.64 19.08
N HIS A 111 11.08 6.45 19.37
CA HIS A 111 10.01 7.38 18.97
C HIS A 111 10.00 7.66 17.45
N VAL A 112 10.16 6.61 16.65
CA VAL A 112 10.29 6.76 15.19
C VAL A 112 8.94 7.09 14.58
N GLU A 113 8.82 8.27 13.97
CA GLU A 113 7.63 8.69 13.23
C GLU A 113 7.45 7.85 11.95
N LYS A 114 6.27 7.26 11.80
CA LYS A 114 5.86 6.45 10.65
C LYS A 114 4.42 6.82 10.27
N PRO A 115 4.18 8.07 9.83
CA PRO A 115 2.84 8.64 9.73
C PRO A 115 1.96 8.02 8.64
N TYR A 116 2.53 7.20 7.76
CA TYR A 116 1.84 6.64 6.60
C TYR A 116 2.00 5.12 6.53
N GLU A 117 0.93 4.43 6.12
CA GLU A 117 0.96 2.99 5.83
C GLU A 117 1.78 2.69 4.56
N SER A 118 2.57 1.61 4.60
CA SER A 118 3.34 1.13 3.44
C SER A 118 2.41 0.82 2.27
N TYR A 119 2.83 1.18 1.06
CA TYR A 119 2.02 1.03 -0.14
C TYR A 119 2.88 0.70 -1.37
N THR A 120 2.49 -0.32 -2.12
CA THR A 120 3.03 -0.60 -3.46
C THR A 120 1.90 -0.44 -4.47
N GLY A 121 1.97 0.63 -5.24
CA GLY A 121 0.98 1.00 -6.24
C GLY A 121 1.44 0.77 -7.68
N GLN A 122 0.66 1.30 -8.60
CA GLN A 122 0.94 1.22 -10.04
C GLN A 122 1.96 2.29 -10.48
N ASN A 123 1.85 3.50 -9.95
CA ASN A 123 2.69 4.65 -10.29
C ASN A 123 3.46 5.22 -9.08
N VAL A 124 3.25 4.68 -7.88
CA VAL A 124 3.87 5.15 -6.64
C VAL A 124 4.18 4.01 -5.69
N LYS A 125 5.25 4.16 -4.91
CA LYS A 125 5.57 3.30 -3.78
C LYS A 125 5.91 4.14 -2.56
N LEU A 126 5.32 3.79 -1.43
CA LEU A 126 5.67 4.30 -0.12
C LEU A 126 6.24 3.14 0.68
N ARG A 127 7.52 3.24 1.05
CA ARG A 127 8.24 2.19 1.77
C ARG A 127 9.04 2.75 2.93
N TYR A 128 9.34 1.88 3.88
CA TYR A 128 10.24 2.13 4.99
C TYR A 128 11.32 1.05 5.00
N PHE A 129 12.56 1.44 5.26
CA PHE A 129 13.67 0.50 5.32
C PHE A 129 14.78 0.99 6.23
N LEU A 130 15.56 0.03 6.72
CA LEU A 130 16.86 0.28 7.34
C LEU A 130 17.94 0.17 6.26
N ARG A 131 18.86 1.13 6.20
CA ARG A 131 19.99 1.13 5.29
C ARG A 131 21.30 1.17 6.07
N ALA A 132 22.07 0.09 6.02
CA ALA A 132 23.43 0.05 6.54
C ALA A 132 24.42 0.40 5.43
N THR A 133 25.29 1.37 5.70
CA THR A 133 26.29 1.85 4.73
C THR A 133 27.68 1.80 5.35
N ILE A 134 28.59 1.11 4.67
CA ILE A 134 30.03 1.18 4.92
C ILE A 134 30.63 2.05 3.83
N SER A 135 31.01 3.27 4.18
CA SER A 135 31.58 4.21 3.21
C SER A 135 33.01 3.83 2.86
N ARG A 136 33.37 3.81 1.58
CA ARG A 136 34.70 3.40 1.10
C ARG A 136 35.20 4.39 0.05
N ARG A 137 36.52 4.41 -0.16
CA ARG A 137 37.14 5.30 -1.16
C ARG A 137 36.63 5.07 -2.59
N LEU A 138 36.27 3.84 -2.94
CA LEU A 138 35.84 3.48 -4.31
C LEU A 138 34.33 3.36 -4.40
N ASN A 139 33.78 2.30 -3.81
CA ASN A 139 32.34 2.00 -3.83
C ASN A 139 31.90 1.63 -2.41
N ASP A 140 30.87 2.32 -1.94
CA ASP A 140 30.22 2.02 -0.66
C ASP A 140 29.59 0.62 -0.69
N VAL A 141 29.60 -0.04 0.46
CA VAL A 141 28.82 -1.28 0.66
C VAL A 141 27.52 -0.89 1.32
N VAL A 142 26.42 -1.13 0.64
CA VAL A 142 25.07 -0.77 1.09
C VAL A 142 24.22 -2.03 1.22
N LYS A 143 23.53 -2.16 2.36
CA LYS A 143 22.53 -3.20 2.61
C LYS A 143 21.25 -2.52 3.05
N GLU A 144 20.14 -2.86 2.40
CA GLU A 144 18.81 -2.43 2.80
C GLU A 144 18.00 -3.61 3.36
N MET A 145 17.14 -3.31 4.33
CA MET A 145 16.13 -4.22 4.85
C MET A 145 14.80 -3.49 4.94
N ASP A 146 13.85 -3.89 4.10
CA ASP A 146 12.49 -3.35 4.12
C ASP A 146 11.73 -3.78 5.37
N ILE A 147 10.88 -2.86 5.84
CA ILE A 147 9.85 -3.13 6.85
C ILE A 147 8.49 -2.65 6.33
N VAL A 148 7.43 -3.14 6.94
CA VAL A 148 6.06 -2.72 6.62
C VAL A 148 5.48 -1.96 7.81
N VAL A 149 4.83 -0.84 7.51
CA VAL A 149 4.12 -0.02 8.48
C VAL A 149 2.62 -0.13 8.20
N HIS A 150 1.82 -0.40 9.22
CA HIS A 150 0.35 -0.26 9.15
C HIS A 150 -0.11 0.93 9.96
N THR A 151 -1.19 1.57 9.51
CA THR A 151 -1.89 2.62 10.25
C THR A 151 -3.22 2.08 10.75
N LEU A 152 -3.43 2.12 12.07
CA LEU A 152 -4.70 1.72 12.67
C LEU A 152 -5.65 2.91 12.71
N SER A 153 -6.94 2.66 12.51
CA SER A 153 -7.98 3.66 12.64
C SER A 153 -9.16 3.08 13.38
N THR A 154 -9.80 3.91 14.20
CA THR A 154 -11.04 3.59 14.90
C THR A 154 -12.10 4.58 14.48
N TYR A 155 -13.21 4.09 13.95
CA TYR A 155 -14.36 4.91 13.58
C TYR A 155 -15.56 4.49 14.44
N PRO A 156 -16.39 5.44 14.90
CA PRO A 156 -17.65 5.07 15.54
C PRO A 156 -18.52 4.31 14.55
N GLU A 157 -19.21 3.27 15.01
CA GLU A 157 -20.19 2.52 14.23
C GLU A 157 -21.46 3.36 14.06
N LEU A 158 -21.37 4.41 13.25
CA LEU A 158 -22.53 5.18 12.82
C LEU A 158 -23.10 4.51 11.56
N ASN A 159 -24.19 3.77 11.74
CA ASN A 159 -24.96 3.21 10.64
C ASN A 159 -25.87 4.30 10.07
N SER A 160 -25.31 5.19 9.26
CA SER A 160 -26.10 6.03 8.36
C SER A 160 -26.21 5.32 7.02
N SER A 161 -27.42 4.87 6.65
CA SER A 161 -27.60 4.27 5.33
C SER A 161 -27.33 5.31 4.24
N ILE A 162 -26.65 4.88 3.20
CA ILE A 162 -26.25 5.71 2.07
C ILE A 162 -26.98 5.19 0.85
N LYS A 163 -27.58 6.13 0.10
CA LYS A 163 -28.32 5.82 -1.11
C LYS A 163 -27.54 6.30 -2.33
N MET A 164 -27.46 5.42 -3.32
CA MET A 164 -26.93 5.69 -4.65
C MET A 164 -28.01 5.38 -5.67
N GLU A 165 -28.34 6.35 -6.53
CA GLU A 165 -29.41 6.20 -7.52
C GLU A 165 -28.85 6.24 -8.94
N VAL A 166 -29.33 5.33 -9.77
CA VAL A 166 -29.19 5.36 -11.22
C VAL A 166 -30.58 5.61 -11.80
N GLY A 167 -30.76 6.77 -12.42
CA GLY A 167 -32.03 7.22 -12.95
C GLY A 167 -31.90 7.71 -14.40
N ILE A 168 -32.81 7.25 -15.25
CA ILE A 168 -33.10 7.82 -16.56
C ILE A 168 -34.57 8.22 -16.50
N GLU A 169 -34.85 9.49 -16.76
CA GLU A 169 -36.21 10.04 -16.73
C GLU A 169 -37.16 9.15 -17.54
N ASP A 170 -38.31 8.84 -16.95
CA ASP A 170 -39.38 7.99 -17.50
C ASP A 170 -39.01 6.57 -17.93
N CYS A 171 -37.77 6.13 -17.76
CA CYS A 171 -37.27 4.86 -18.30
C CYS A 171 -36.74 3.89 -17.24
N LEU A 172 -35.92 4.38 -16.31
CA LEU A 172 -35.22 3.55 -15.34
C LEU A 172 -35.01 4.31 -14.05
N HIS A 173 -35.30 3.70 -12.91
CA HIS A 173 -34.96 4.25 -11.60
C HIS A 173 -34.64 3.10 -10.65
N ILE A 174 -33.37 2.98 -10.31
CA ILE A 174 -32.83 1.98 -9.40
C ILE A 174 -32.11 2.69 -8.27
N GLU A 175 -32.42 2.28 -7.03
CA GLU A 175 -31.77 2.75 -5.82
C GLU A 175 -30.95 1.61 -5.21
N PHE A 176 -29.68 1.86 -4.91
CA PHE A 176 -28.83 1.00 -4.11
C PHE A 176 -28.57 1.66 -2.75
N GLU A 177 -29.06 1.03 -1.69
CA GLU A 177 -28.84 1.44 -0.31
C GLU A 177 -27.80 0.55 0.36
N TYR A 178 -26.84 1.12 1.09
CA TYR A 178 -25.83 0.35 1.85
C TYR A 178 -25.57 0.95 3.23
N ASN A 179 -25.08 0.13 4.16
CA ASN A 179 -25.17 0.38 5.61
C ASN A 179 -24.17 1.38 6.21
N LYS A 180 -22.99 1.56 5.61
CA LYS A 180 -21.93 2.45 6.13
C LYS A 180 -21.22 3.21 5.02
N SER A 181 -20.63 4.36 5.33
CA SER A 181 -19.62 4.98 4.46
C SER A 181 -18.22 4.42 4.68
N LYS A 182 -17.95 3.85 5.86
CA LYS A 182 -16.61 3.40 6.25
C LYS A 182 -16.66 1.93 6.61
N TYR A 183 -15.73 1.19 6.04
CA TYR A 183 -15.58 -0.25 6.26
C TYR A 183 -14.13 -0.55 6.63
N HIS A 184 -13.93 -1.44 7.59
CA HIS A 184 -12.61 -2.02 7.80
C HIS A 184 -12.30 -3.04 6.69
N LEU A 185 -11.03 -3.39 6.49
CA LEU A 185 -10.58 -4.24 5.36
C LEU A 185 -11.16 -5.66 5.34
N LYS A 186 -11.82 -6.08 6.43
CA LYS A 186 -12.45 -7.39 6.59
C LYS A 186 -13.96 -7.31 6.83
N ASP A 187 -14.55 -6.13 6.64
CA ASP A 187 -15.96 -5.88 6.91
C ASP A 187 -16.84 -6.51 5.82
N VAL A 188 -18.15 -6.37 5.99
CA VAL A 188 -19.15 -6.75 4.99
C VAL A 188 -19.97 -5.53 4.61
N ILE A 189 -20.00 -5.22 3.31
CA ILE A 189 -20.93 -4.23 2.78
C ILE A 189 -22.31 -4.89 2.71
N VAL A 190 -23.23 -4.41 3.52
CA VAL A 190 -24.61 -4.90 3.57
C VAL A 190 -25.49 -3.84 2.94
N GLY A 191 -26.21 -4.23 1.89
CA GLY A 191 -27.06 -3.31 1.16
C GLY A 191 -28.26 -3.99 0.53
N LYS A 192 -29.02 -3.19 -0.22
CA LYS A 192 -30.22 -3.63 -0.91
C LYS A 192 -30.44 -2.77 -2.13
N ILE A 193 -30.76 -3.42 -3.25
CA ILE A 193 -31.14 -2.77 -4.50
C ILE A 193 -32.66 -2.76 -4.59
N TYR A 194 -33.23 -1.61 -4.96
CA TYR A 194 -34.66 -1.40 -5.17
C TYR A 194 -34.94 -0.98 -6.60
N PHE A 195 -35.87 -1.68 -7.26
CA PHE A 195 -36.29 -1.37 -8.63
C PHE A 195 -37.55 -0.50 -8.60
N LEU A 196 -37.37 0.82 -8.63
CA LEU A 196 -38.46 1.80 -8.51
C LEU A 196 -39.21 2.04 -9.82
N LEU A 197 -38.48 2.02 -10.95
CA LEU A 197 -39.01 2.09 -12.31
C LEU A 197 -38.13 1.25 -13.23
N VAL A 198 -38.73 0.34 -14.00
CA VAL A 198 -38.02 -0.48 -14.99
C VAL A 198 -38.88 -0.54 -16.25
N ARG A 199 -38.63 0.34 -17.22
CA ARG A 199 -39.24 0.29 -18.56
C ARG A 199 -38.26 -0.21 -19.63
N ILE A 200 -36.97 -0.22 -19.32
CA ILE A 200 -35.92 -0.79 -20.16
C ILE A 200 -35.63 -2.22 -19.68
N LYS A 201 -35.44 -3.15 -20.61
CA LYS A 201 -35.04 -4.51 -20.29
C LYS A 201 -33.55 -4.55 -19.95
N ILE A 202 -33.26 -4.86 -18.69
CA ILE A 202 -31.90 -5.03 -18.19
C ILE A 202 -31.41 -6.42 -18.60
N LYS A 203 -30.20 -6.48 -19.13
CA LYS A 203 -29.50 -7.70 -19.49
C LYS A 203 -28.58 -8.16 -18.36
N HIS A 204 -27.78 -7.24 -17.83
CA HIS A 204 -26.75 -7.50 -16.82
C HIS A 204 -26.71 -6.38 -15.79
N MET A 205 -26.46 -6.73 -14.53
CA MET A 205 -26.20 -5.76 -13.46
C MET A 205 -25.10 -6.26 -12.52
N GLU A 206 -24.14 -5.38 -12.20
CA GLU A 206 -23.04 -5.67 -11.27
C GLU A 206 -22.71 -4.49 -10.36
N ILE A 207 -22.12 -4.78 -9.20
CA ILE A 207 -21.46 -3.79 -8.34
C ILE A 207 -19.96 -4.06 -8.37
N ASP A 208 -19.19 -3.05 -8.75
CA ASP A 208 -17.74 -3.10 -8.70
C ASP A 208 -17.20 -2.38 -7.46
N ILE A 209 -16.09 -2.91 -6.93
CA ILE A 209 -15.20 -2.15 -6.04
C ILE A 209 -14.04 -1.64 -6.91
N ILE A 210 -13.99 -0.34 -7.14
CA ILE A 210 -12.94 0.29 -7.94
C ILE A 210 -11.96 0.99 -7.01
N LYS A 211 -10.69 0.61 -7.07
CA LYS A 211 -9.57 1.32 -6.48
C LYS A 211 -9.09 2.37 -7.50
N ARG A 212 -9.03 3.63 -7.10
CA ARG A 212 -8.41 4.70 -7.88
C ARG A 212 -7.15 5.16 -7.17
N GLU A 213 -6.02 5.00 -7.84
CA GLU A 213 -4.75 5.62 -7.46
C GLU A 213 -4.59 6.92 -8.25
N THR A 214 -4.29 8.00 -7.54
CA THR A 214 -3.99 9.30 -8.15
C THR A 214 -2.62 9.73 -7.68
N THR A 215 -1.72 10.01 -8.61
CA THR A 215 -0.30 10.25 -8.31
C THR A 215 0.16 11.51 -9.03
N GLY A 216 0.96 12.33 -8.35
CA GLY A 216 1.57 13.53 -8.92
C GLY A 216 1.04 14.83 -8.34
N THR A 217 1.67 15.94 -8.76
CA THR A 217 1.40 17.28 -8.23
C THR A 217 1.39 18.32 -9.34
N GLY A 218 0.48 19.29 -9.24
CA GLY A 218 0.40 20.39 -10.21
C GLY A 218 -0.13 19.92 -11.57
N PRO A 219 0.52 20.25 -12.70
CA PRO A 219 0.03 19.90 -14.04
C PRO A 219 0.19 18.41 -14.40
N ASN A 220 1.04 17.66 -13.68
CA ASN A 220 1.35 16.27 -13.97
C ASN A 220 0.67 15.35 -12.97
N VAL A 221 -0.65 15.15 -13.14
CA VAL A 221 -1.45 14.22 -12.34
C VAL A 221 -1.83 13.01 -13.18
N TYR A 222 -1.54 11.83 -12.65
CA TYR A 222 -1.83 10.54 -13.27
C TYR A 222 -2.92 9.83 -12.48
N HIS A 223 -3.80 9.11 -13.17
CA HIS A 223 -4.89 8.36 -12.58
C HIS A 223 -4.86 6.91 -13.06
N GLU A 224 -4.85 5.97 -12.13
CA GLU A 224 -4.98 4.54 -12.41
C GLU A 224 -6.24 4.03 -11.72
N ASN A 225 -7.04 3.27 -12.45
CA ASN A 225 -8.21 2.60 -11.90
C ASN A 225 -7.99 1.09 -11.98
N ASP A 226 -8.25 0.40 -10.88
CA ASP A 226 -8.19 -1.05 -10.77
C ASP A 226 -9.54 -1.56 -10.24
N THR A 227 -10.15 -2.49 -10.96
CA THR A 227 -11.40 -3.13 -10.54
C THR A 227 -11.07 -4.33 -9.65
N ILE A 228 -11.11 -4.10 -8.34
CA ILE A 228 -10.73 -5.07 -7.30
C ILE A 228 -11.73 -6.22 -7.19
N ALA A 229 -13.01 -5.90 -7.35
CA ALA A 229 -14.10 -6.86 -7.24
C ALA A 229 -15.17 -6.52 -8.27
N LYS A 230 -15.78 -7.57 -8.82
CA LYS A 230 -17.02 -7.50 -9.60
C LYS A 230 -18.02 -8.44 -8.96
N TYR A 231 -19.13 -7.90 -8.51
CA TYR A 231 -20.22 -8.68 -7.93
C TYR A 231 -21.40 -8.65 -8.88
N GLU A 232 -21.54 -9.72 -9.66
CA GLU A 232 -22.67 -9.93 -10.55
C GLU A 232 -23.94 -10.17 -9.72
N ILE A 233 -24.98 -9.38 -9.98
CA ILE A 233 -26.19 -9.39 -9.16
C ILE A 233 -27.27 -10.22 -9.82
N MET A 234 -27.51 -10.00 -11.12
CA MET A 234 -28.57 -10.69 -11.84
C MET A 234 -28.33 -10.73 -13.35
N ASP A 235 -28.81 -11.82 -13.93
CA ASP A 235 -29.11 -11.98 -15.35
C ASP A 235 -30.63 -12.00 -15.53
N GLY A 236 -31.17 -11.01 -16.26
CA GLY A 236 -32.60 -10.93 -16.57
C GLY A 236 -33.28 -9.62 -16.20
N ALA A 237 -34.58 -9.52 -16.50
CA ALA A 237 -35.35 -8.28 -16.40
C ALA A 237 -36.11 -8.20 -15.05
N PRO A 238 -35.66 -7.38 -14.09
CA PRO A 238 -36.36 -7.19 -12.82
C PRO A 238 -37.68 -6.44 -13.06
N VAL A 239 -38.66 -6.65 -12.18
CA VAL A 239 -39.92 -5.89 -12.23
C VAL A 239 -39.97 -4.81 -11.16
N ARG A 240 -40.78 -3.77 -11.43
CA ARG A 240 -41.00 -2.68 -10.48
C ARG A 240 -41.48 -3.23 -9.12
N GLY A 241 -40.85 -2.76 -8.05
CA GLY A 241 -41.14 -3.15 -6.67
C GLY A 241 -40.30 -4.33 -6.16
N GLU A 242 -39.54 -5.02 -7.03
CA GLU A 242 -38.59 -6.02 -6.59
C GLU A 242 -37.42 -5.40 -5.83
N SER A 243 -36.76 -6.24 -5.02
CA SER A 243 -35.55 -5.84 -4.34
C SER A 243 -34.60 -7.01 -4.13
N ILE A 244 -33.30 -6.74 -4.24
CA ILE A 244 -32.25 -7.75 -4.11
C ILE A 244 -31.35 -7.38 -2.93
N PRO A 245 -31.22 -8.24 -1.90
CA PRO A 245 -30.28 -8.02 -0.81
C PRO A 245 -28.83 -8.27 -1.28
N ILE A 246 -27.91 -7.43 -0.84
CA ILE A 246 -26.49 -7.46 -1.21
C ILE A 246 -25.64 -7.68 0.04
N ARG A 247 -24.66 -8.60 -0.05
CA ARG A 247 -23.63 -8.83 0.97
C ARG A 247 -22.27 -9.04 0.31
N LEU A 248 -21.40 -8.03 0.36
CA LEU A 248 -20.06 -8.10 -0.21
C LEU A 248 -19.03 -8.26 0.92
N PHE A 249 -18.33 -9.39 0.95
CA PHE A 249 -17.32 -9.68 1.96
C PHE A 249 -15.95 -9.12 1.54
N LEU A 250 -15.44 -8.12 2.27
CA LEU A 250 -14.20 -7.44 1.91
C LEU A 250 -12.95 -8.28 2.18
N ALA A 251 -13.01 -9.20 3.14
CA ALA A 251 -11.88 -10.02 3.56
C ALA A 251 -11.29 -10.91 2.45
N GLY A 252 -12.02 -11.15 1.36
CA GLY A 252 -11.56 -11.93 0.20
C GLY A 252 -10.77 -11.13 -0.83
N TYR A 253 -10.67 -9.81 -0.69
CA TYR A 253 -10.04 -8.93 -1.66
C TYR A 253 -8.74 -8.32 -1.15
N GLU A 254 -7.81 -8.04 -2.06
CA GLU A 254 -6.56 -7.33 -1.78
C GLU A 254 -6.82 -5.83 -1.65
N LEU A 255 -7.25 -5.41 -0.47
CA LEU A 255 -7.56 -4.02 -0.15
C LEU A 255 -6.49 -3.41 0.75
N THR A 256 -6.25 -2.12 0.58
CA THR A 256 -5.50 -1.26 1.50
C THR A 256 -6.46 -0.25 2.12
N PRO A 257 -6.08 0.43 3.21
CA PRO A 257 -6.84 1.59 3.67
C PRO A 257 -6.95 2.66 2.59
N THR A 258 -7.96 3.52 2.73
CA THR A 258 -8.01 4.75 1.95
C THR A 258 -6.85 5.65 2.38
N MET A 259 -6.04 6.09 1.43
CA MET A 259 -4.90 6.97 1.64
C MET A 259 -5.21 8.31 1.00
N ARG A 260 -5.27 9.38 1.79
CA ARG A 260 -5.66 10.71 1.30
C ARG A 260 -4.47 11.66 1.32
N ASP A 261 -4.16 12.21 0.15
CA ASP A 261 -3.20 13.28 -0.06
C ASP A 261 -1.89 13.04 0.70
N ILE A 262 -1.37 11.81 0.61
CA ILE A 262 -0.20 11.35 1.36
C ILE A 262 0.99 12.18 0.96
N ASN A 263 1.47 12.98 1.91
CA ASN A 263 2.49 14.00 1.71
C ASN A 263 2.23 14.90 0.47
N LYS A 264 0.95 15.11 0.12
CA LYS A 264 0.49 15.78 -1.12
C LYS A 264 1.04 15.16 -2.41
N LYS A 265 1.43 13.88 -2.42
CA LYS A 265 2.04 13.19 -3.58
C LYS A 265 1.10 12.22 -4.26
N PHE A 266 0.27 11.52 -3.49
CA PHE A 266 -0.67 10.56 -4.05
C PHE A 266 -1.88 10.33 -3.14
N SER A 267 -2.92 9.73 -3.71
CA SER A 267 -4.13 9.27 -3.03
C SER A 267 -4.53 7.89 -3.54
N VAL A 268 -5.05 7.05 -2.64
CA VAL A 268 -5.67 5.76 -2.95
C VAL A 268 -7.08 5.78 -2.39
N ARG A 269 -8.08 5.70 -3.27
CA ARG A 269 -9.50 5.81 -2.90
C ARG A 269 -10.29 4.64 -3.45
N TYR A 270 -11.29 4.22 -2.70
CA TYR A 270 -12.19 3.14 -3.09
C TYR A 270 -13.58 3.69 -3.41
N TYR A 271 -14.22 3.08 -4.40
CA TYR A 271 -15.53 3.47 -4.89
C TYR A 271 -16.38 2.24 -5.11
N LEU A 272 -17.65 2.33 -4.72
CA LEU A 272 -18.68 1.43 -5.22
C LEU A 272 -19.18 1.99 -6.54
N ASN A 273 -19.21 1.13 -7.56
CA ASN A 273 -19.66 1.48 -8.90
C ASN A 273 -20.76 0.51 -9.31
N LEU A 274 -22.00 1.00 -9.37
CA LEU A 274 -23.14 0.24 -9.86
C LEU A 274 -23.14 0.32 -11.38
N VAL A 275 -23.11 -0.82 -12.06
CA VAL A 275 -23.08 -0.94 -13.52
C VAL A 275 -24.31 -1.71 -14.00
N LEU A 276 -24.97 -1.17 -15.02
CA LEU A 276 -26.11 -1.77 -15.68
C LEU A 276 -25.88 -1.83 -17.19
N ILE A 277 -26.27 -2.94 -17.80
CA ILE A 277 -26.24 -3.14 -19.25
C ILE A 277 -27.64 -3.56 -19.69
N ASP A 278 -28.21 -2.90 -20.69
CA ASP A 278 -29.50 -3.28 -21.27
C ASP A 278 -29.36 -4.25 -22.47
N GLU A 279 -30.49 -4.76 -22.98
CA GLU A 279 -30.51 -5.65 -24.15
C GLU A 279 -29.93 -5.02 -25.44
N GLU A 280 -29.82 -3.69 -25.50
CA GLU A 280 -29.22 -2.96 -26.62
C GLU A 280 -27.72 -2.69 -26.41
N GLU A 281 -27.09 -3.34 -25.42
CA GLU A 281 -25.68 -3.16 -25.02
C GLU A 281 -25.35 -1.72 -24.53
N ARG A 282 -26.35 -0.91 -24.18
CA ARG A 282 -26.10 0.41 -23.57
C ARG A 282 -25.70 0.23 -22.12
N ARG A 283 -24.65 0.95 -21.71
CA ARG A 283 -24.09 0.90 -20.36
C ARG A 283 -24.48 2.13 -19.55
N TYR A 284 -25.00 1.91 -18.36
CA TYR A 284 -25.31 2.93 -17.37
C TYR A 284 -24.48 2.67 -16.12
N PHE A 285 -23.86 3.70 -15.56
CA PHE A 285 -23.05 3.56 -14.36
C PHE A 285 -23.19 4.75 -13.42
N LYS A 286 -23.15 4.47 -12.11
CA LYS A 286 -23.03 5.48 -11.07
C LYS A 286 -21.92 5.07 -10.11
N GLN A 287 -21.00 5.99 -9.88
CA GLN A 287 -19.91 5.82 -8.96
C GLN A 287 -20.12 6.74 -7.75
N GLN A 288 -19.95 6.20 -6.55
CA GLN A 288 -19.94 7.00 -5.33
C GLN A 288 -18.69 6.68 -4.52
N HIS A 289 -18.00 7.73 -4.10
CA HIS A 289 -17.09 7.61 -2.98
C HIS A 289 -17.92 7.70 -1.71
N PRO A 290 -17.82 6.74 -0.80
CA PRO A 290 -18.39 6.91 0.52
C PRO A 290 -17.83 8.20 1.14
N ARG A 291 -18.71 9.16 1.48
CA ARG A 291 -18.27 10.46 2.03
C ARG A 291 -17.76 10.28 3.45
N ASP A 292 -16.74 11.05 3.79
CA ASP A 292 -16.09 11.07 5.12
C ASP A 292 -17.04 11.46 6.24
#